data_AF-A0A117SRE1-F1
#
_entry.id   AF-A0A117SRE1-F1
#
_cell.length_a   1.000
_cell.length_b   1.000
_cell.length_c   1.000
_cell.angle_alpha   90.00
_cell.angle_beta   90.00
_cell.angle_gamma   90.00
#
_symmetry.space_group_name_H-M   'P 1'
#
loop_
_entity.id
_entity.type
_entity.pdbx_description
1 polymer ?
#
loop_
_entity_poly.entity_id
_entity_poly.type
_entity_poly.pdbx_seq_one_letter_code
_entity_poly.pdbx_strand_id
1 'polypeptide(L)'
;MPVMIKFYMVVGRDEAYENTIRSVVNEVREKFKGSEKSINATFIRIKPEAVDAALNALNMPENQVPQNLVYLVRSMKQDGVKSLPALIINGRKVYEGQLPPPDTVRQTIMDEVMTSLTPAQPPVTQQAAPPPQQPTVQPIQPPPAQQPPPPPPPEAKPAPPPPPPPPPMETPKVETQPPQQKPEFVEKPTPAVIAQPVTVLSGVKIVMGRPDDCRECVYYGANTSTCLLFGYKITDPSRPPCKS
;
A
#
# COMPACT_ATOMS: atom_id res chain seq x y z
N MET A 1 20.32 -4.74 -12.44
CA MET A 1 19.50 -4.46 -11.24
C MET A 1 18.06 -4.83 -11.52
N PRO A 2 17.33 -5.45 -10.57
CA PRO A 2 15.92 -5.74 -10.74
C PRO A 2 15.10 -4.44 -10.79
N VAL A 3 14.15 -4.34 -11.71
CA VAL A 3 13.19 -3.25 -11.74
C VAL A 3 12.12 -3.50 -10.69
N MET A 4 11.96 -2.59 -9.73
CA MET A 4 10.98 -2.72 -8.65
C MET A 4 9.78 -1.79 -8.89
N ILE A 5 8.60 -2.38 -9.04
CA ILE A 5 7.34 -1.66 -9.13
C ILE A 5 6.63 -1.80 -7.79
N LYS A 6 6.19 -0.68 -7.21
CA LYS A 6 5.28 -0.65 -6.07
C LYS A 6 4.01 0.08 -6.47
N PHE A 7 2.86 -0.53 -6.23
CA PHE A 7 1.57 0.08 -6.50
C PHE A 7 0.72 0.12 -5.23
N TYR A 8 0.39 1.33 -4.79
CA TYR A 8 -0.52 1.58 -3.69
C TYR A 8 -1.92 1.76 -4.24
N MET A 9 -2.82 0.84 -3.89
CA MET A 9 -4.13 0.72 -4.50
C MET A 9 -5.24 0.64 -3.47
N VAL A 10 -6.41 1.18 -3.82
CA VAL A 10 -7.62 1.06 -3.02
C VAL A 10 -8.44 -0.13 -3.52
N VAL A 11 -8.70 -1.07 -2.62
CA VAL A 11 -9.49 -2.27 -2.91
C VAL A 11 -10.90 -1.87 -3.35
N GLY A 12 -11.39 -2.45 -4.44
CA GLY A 12 -12.70 -2.15 -5.04
C GLY A 12 -12.74 -0.93 -5.98
N ARG A 13 -11.65 -0.15 -6.08
CA ARG A 13 -11.54 0.99 -7.00
C ARG A 13 -10.51 0.75 -8.10
N ASP A 14 -9.35 0.21 -7.73
CA ASP A 14 -8.15 0.21 -8.58
C ASP A 14 -7.79 -1.19 -9.12
N GLU A 15 -8.73 -2.15 -9.08
CA GLU A 15 -8.49 -3.54 -9.49
C GLU A 15 -8.15 -3.67 -10.98
N ALA A 16 -8.71 -2.81 -11.82
CA ALA A 16 -8.37 -2.74 -13.25
C ALA A 16 -6.87 -2.48 -13.44
N TYR A 17 -6.30 -1.52 -12.70
CA TYR A 17 -4.88 -1.20 -12.76
C TYR A 17 -4.00 -2.33 -12.23
N GLU A 18 -4.43 -3.04 -11.18
CA GLU A 18 -3.71 -4.20 -10.66
C GLU A 18 -3.53 -5.27 -11.75
N ASN A 19 -4.61 -5.60 -12.46
CA ASN A 19 -4.59 -6.58 -13.54
C ASN A 19 -3.70 -6.14 -14.70
N THR A 20 -3.77 -4.86 -15.08
CA THR A 20 -2.91 -4.28 -16.11
C THR A 20 -1.43 -4.34 -15.73
N ILE A 21 -1.07 -3.95 -14.50
CA ILE A 21 0.33 -3.98 -14.02
C ILE A 21 0.83 -5.42 -13.97
N ARG A 22 0.03 -6.38 -13.46
CA ARG A 22 0.39 -7.81 -13.47
C ARG A 22 0.65 -8.32 -14.88
N SER A 23 -0.21 -7.97 -15.83
CA SER A 23 -0.06 -8.35 -17.24
C SER A 23 1.25 -7.80 -17.82
N VAL A 24 1.55 -6.52 -17.59
CA VAL A 24 2.80 -5.89 -18.05
C VAL A 24 4.03 -6.53 -17.43
N VAL A 25 4.01 -6.79 -16.12
CA VAL A 25 5.12 -7.44 -15.41
C VAL A 25 5.38 -8.84 -15.98
N ASN A 26 4.32 -9.59 -16.29
CA ASN A 26 4.46 -10.90 -16.91
C ASN A 26 5.03 -10.79 -18.32
N GLU A 27 4.50 -9.89 -19.17
CA GLU A 27 4.98 -9.66 -20.53
C GLU A 27 6.47 -9.27 -20.56
N VAL A 28 6.89 -8.38 -19.66
CA VAL A 28 8.31 -8.00 -19.50
C VAL A 28 9.12 -9.20 -19.02
N ARG A 29 8.64 -9.93 -18.00
CA ARG A 29 9.36 -11.10 -17.46
C ARG A 29 9.55 -12.18 -18.52
N GLU A 30 8.58 -12.38 -19.41
CA GLU A 30 8.69 -13.29 -20.55
C GLU A 30 9.66 -12.77 -21.61
N LYS A 31 9.60 -11.49 -21.97
CA LYS A 31 10.54 -10.85 -22.92
C LYS A 31 12.00 -10.92 -22.45
N PHE A 32 12.24 -10.80 -21.14
CA PHE A 32 13.57 -10.85 -20.54
C PHE A 32 13.88 -12.22 -19.89
N LYS A 33 13.11 -13.26 -20.20
CA LYS A 33 13.34 -14.62 -19.68
C LYS A 33 14.71 -15.14 -20.15
N GLY A 34 15.63 -15.33 -19.20
CA GLY A 34 17.02 -15.72 -19.48
C GLY A 34 18.03 -14.56 -19.49
N SER A 35 17.57 -13.32 -19.28
CA SER A 35 18.45 -12.19 -18.94
C SER A 35 18.61 -12.07 -17.43
N GLU A 36 19.71 -11.47 -16.96
CA GLU A 36 19.90 -11.11 -15.54
C GLU A 36 18.96 -9.98 -15.07
N LYS A 37 18.19 -9.43 -16.01
CA LYS A 37 17.20 -8.36 -15.82
C LYS A 37 15.88 -8.97 -15.33
N SER A 38 15.57 -8.75 -14.07
CA SER A 38 14.31 -9.18 -13.45
C SER A 38 13.41 -7.99 -13.13
N ILE A 39 12.11 -8.24 -13.07
CA ILE A 39 11.08 -7.26 -12.73
C ILE A 39 10.24 -7.81 -11.57
N ASN A 40 10.09 -7.03 -10.51
CA ASN A 40 9.29 -7.38 -9.33
C ASN A 40 8.20 -6.33 -9.14
N ALA A 41 6.96 -6.78 -8.95
CA ALA A 41 5.85 -5.90 -8.61
C ALA A 41 5.30 -6.22 -7.22
N THR A 42 5.14 -5.18 -6.41
CA THR A 42 4.56 -5.22 -5.08
C THR A 42 3.25 -4.45 -5.09
N PHE A 43 2.17 -5.11 -4.71
CA PHE A 43 0.83 -4.51 -4.65
C PHE A 43 0.46 -4.29 -3.18
N ILE A 44 0.35 -3.02 -2.79
CA ILE A 44 -0.04 -2.60 -1.46
C ILE A 44 -1.53 -2.32 -1.49
N ARG A 45 -2.32 -3.29 -1.03
CA ARG A 45 -3.78 -3.23 -1.01
C ARG A 45 -4.27 -2.51 0.24
N ILE A 46 -4.98 -1.40 0.04
CA ILE A 46 -5.47 -0.53 1.09
C ILE A 46 -6.99 -0.60 1.07
N LYS A 47 -7.58 -0.93 2.20
CA LYS A 47 -9.05 -0.97 2.31
C LYS A 47 -9.59 0.45 2.22
N PRO A 48 -10.73 0.69 1.55
CA PRO A 48 -11.29 2.03 1.40
C PRO A 48 -11.50 2.75 2.74
N GLU A 49 -11.96 2.04 3.77
CA GLU A 49 -12.11 2.57 5.14
C GLU A 49 -10.79 2.98 5.82
N ALA A 50 -9.66 2.42 5.37
CA ALA A 50 -8.34 2.69 5.91
C ALA A 50 -7.59 3.78 5.11
N VAL A 51 -8.15 4.26 3.99
CA VAL A 51 -7.52 5.29 3.16
C VAL A 51 -7.40 6.58 3.95
N ASP A 52 -8.52 7.13 4.44
CA ASP A 52 -8.53 8.36 5.23
C ASP A 52 -7.69 8.23 6.51
N ALA A 53 -7.76 7.08 7.18
CA ALA A 53 -6.96 6.80 8.36
C ALA A 53 -5.45 6.78 8.05
N ALA A 54 -5.04 6.17 6.93
CA ALA A 54 -3.65 6.14 6.49
C ALA A 54 -3.16 7.52 6.08
N LEU A 55 -3.98 8.29 5.34
CA LEU A 55 -3.65 9.65 4.91
C LEU A 55 -3.51 10.60 6.11
N ASN A 56 -4.37 10.48 7.12
CA ASN A 56 -4.24 11.26 8.35
C ASN A 56 -3.00 10.83 9.15
N ALA A 57 -2.76 9.53 9.26
CA ALA A 57 -1.60 8.96 9.96
C ALA A 57 -0.25 9.32 9.32
N LEU A 58 -0.20 9.70 8.04
CA LEU A 58 1.01 10.26 7.42
C LEU A 58 1.51 11.53 8.15
N ASN A 59 0.59 12.33 8.69
CA ASN A 59 0.94 13.55 9.43
C ASN A 59 1.22 13.28 10.92
N MET A 60 0.94 12.07 11.41
CA MET A 60 1.19 11.67 12.79
C MET A 60 2.63 11.15 12.98
N PRO A 61 3.21 11.30 14.18
CA PRO A 61 4.47 10.65 14.54
C PRO A 61 4.29 9.12 14.61
N GLU A 62 5.34 8.33 14.31
CA GLU A 62 5.27 6.86 14.22
C GLU A 62 4.66 6.19 15.47
N ASN A 63 4.80 6.78 16.65
CA ASN A 63 4.24 6.25 17.90
C ASN A 63 2.70 6.36 18.01
N GLN A 64 2.08 7.24 17.23
CA GLN A 64 0.62 7.45 17.23
C GLN A 64 -0.07 6.72 16.07
N VAL A 65 0.70 6.08 15.18
CA VAL A 65 0.14 5.35 14.05
C VAL A 65 -0.45 4.03 14.52
N PRO A 66 -1.71 3.70 14.17
CA PRO A 66 -2.31 2.41 14.49
C PRO A 66 -1.45 1.25 14.00
N GLN A 67 -1.26 0.20 14.81
CA GLN A 67 -0.37 -0.93 14.51
C GLN A 67 -0.66 -1.59 13.14
N ASN A 68 -1.92 -1.63 12.72
CA ASN A 68 -2.34 -2.14 11.41
C ASN A 68 -1.95 -1.24 10.23
N LEU A 69 -1.59 0.02 10.49
CA LEU A 69 -1.18 1.01 9.48
C LEU A 69 0.31 1.39 9.57
N VAL A 70 1.02 1.02 10.64
CA VAL A 70 2.45 1.38 10.84
C VAL A 70 3.30 1.04 9.61
N TYR A 71 3.15 -0.16 9.07
CA TYR A 71 3.92 -0.59 7.89
C TYR A 71 3.55 0.20 6.64
N LEU A 72 2.25 0.40 6.40
CA LEU A 72 1.74 1.17 5.26
C LEU A 72 2.25 2.62 5.31
N VAL A 73 2.07 3.29 6.46
CA VAL A 73 2.46 4.69 6.66
C VAL A 73 3.98 4.85 6.55
N ARG A 74 4.77 3.92 7.12
CA ARG A 74 6.22 3.94 6.94
C ARG A 74 6.60 3.81 5.47
N SER A 75 6.01 2.86 4.75
CA SER A 75 6.29 2.66 3.32
C SER A 75 5.89 3.89 2.49
N MET A 76 4.72 4.47 2.75
CA MET A 76 4.27 5.69 2.08
C MET A 76 5.17 6.90 2.39
N LYS A 77 5.64 7.05 3.64
CA LYS A 77 6.62 8.10 4.00
C LYS A 77 7.96 7.92 3.29
N GLN A 78 8.45 6.67 3.23
CA GLN A 78 9.70 6.34 2.54
C GLN A 78 9.62 6.61 1.03
N ASP A 79 8.50 6.27 0.39
CA ASP A 79 8.29 6.48 -1.04
C ASP A 79 7.74 7.89 -1.36
N GLY A 80 7.52 8.75 -0.35
CA GLY A 80 7.02 10.12 -0.52
C GLY A 80 5.59 10.22 -1.08
N VAL A 81 4.76 9.22 -0.79
CA VAL A 81 3.36 9.12 -1.24
C VAL A 81 2.48 9.92 -0.29
N LYS A 82 1.77 10.90 -0.85
CA LYS A 82 0.83 11.78 -0.12
C LYS A 82 -0.63 11.51 -0.47
N SER A 83 -0.88 10.88 -1.62
CA SER A 83 -2.23 10.60 -2.11
C SER A 83 -2.30 9.20 -2.72
N LEU A 84 -3.49 8.62 -2.68
CA LEU A 84 -3.78 7.29 -3.22
C LEU A 84 -4.80 7.41 -4.36
N PRO A 85 -4.72 6.56 -5.39
CA PRO A 85 -3.68 5.54 -5.66
C PRO A 85 -2.32 6.16 -6.07
N ALA A 86 -1.24 5.39 -5.92
CA ALA A 86 0.11 5.82 -6.31
C ALA A 86 0.94 4.70 -6.93
N LEU A 87 1.67 5.01 -7.99
CA LEU A 87 2.55 4.10 -8.71
C LEU A 87 4.00 4.56 -8.60
N ILE A 88 4.87 3.65 -8.17
CA ILE A 88 6.30 3.87 -8.02
C ILE A 88 7.07 2.81 -8.81
N ILE A 89 8.08 3.25 -9.55
CA ILE A 89 8.98 2.40 -10.33
C ILE A 89 10.42 2.76 -9.94
N ASN A 90 11.21 1.77 -9.53
CA ASN A 90 12.60 1.94 -9.06
C ASN A 90 12.77 3.00 -7.96
N GLY A 91 11.78 3.11 -7.06
CA GLY A 91 11.77 4.12 -5.99
C GLY A 91 11.40 5.53 -6.47
N ARG A 92 11.12 5.73 -7.77
CA ARG A 92 10.60 6.99 -8.32
C ARG A 92 9.08 6.94 -8.42
N LYS A 93 8.41 7.95 -7.89
CA LYS A 93 6.96 8.13 -8.01
C LYS A 93 6.60 8.57 -9.44
N VAL A 94 5.85 7.74 -10.15
CA VAL A 94 5.43 7.96 -11.54
C VAL A 94 4.05 8.60 -11.59
N TYR A 95 3.10 8.09 -10.79
CA TYR A 95 1.74 8.65 -10.68
C TYR A 95 1.31 8.72 -9.21
N GLU A 96 0.51 9.73 -8.88
CA GLU A 96 -0.06 9.95 -7.55
C GLU A 96 -1.45 10.61 -7.64
N GLY A 97 -2.41 10.09 -6.89
CA GLY A 97 -3.76 10.63 -6.75
C GLY A 97 -4.65 10.31 -7.94
N GLN A 98 -4.35 10.88 -9.11
CA GLN A 98 -5.12 10.66 -10.33
C GLN A 98 -4.32 9.78 -11.29
N LEU A 99 -4.75 8.52 -11.44
CA LEU A 99 -4.16 7.63 -12.44
C LEU A 99 -4.79 7.87 -13.82
N PRO A 100 -3.99 7.92 -14.89
CA PRO A 100 -4.52 7.90 -16.25
C PRO A 100 -5.15 6.53 -16.55
N PRO A 101 -5.90 6.37 -17.65
CA PRO A 101 -6.50 5.09 -18.00
C PRO A 101 -5.46 3.94 -18.04
N PRO A 102 -5.91 2.69 -17.78
CA PRO A 102 -5.02 1.55 -17.62
C PRO A 102 -4.08 1.33 -18.81
N ASP A 103 -4.53 1.59 -20.04
CA ASP A 103 -3.70 1.51 -21.24
C ASP A 103 -2.51 2.47 -21.22
N THR A 104 -2.71 3.69 -20.74
CA THR A 104 -1.64 4.68 -20.58
C THR A 104 -0.69 4.29 -19.45
N VAL A 105 -1.22 3.77 -18.34
CA VAL A 105 -0.40 3.24 -17.24
C VAL A 105 0.47 2.09 -17.73
N ARG A 106 -0.10 1.17 -18.52
CA ARG A 106 0.64 0.07 -19.16
C ARG A 106 1.80 0.58 -20.01
N GLN A 107 1.54 1.53 -20.91
CA GLN A 107 2.60 2.09 -21.76
C GLN A 107 3.68 2.76 -20.92
N THR A 108 3.30 3.56 -19.93
CA THR A 108 4.27 4.25 -19.05
C THR A 108 5.15 3.26 -18.31
N ILE A 109 4.58 2.18 -17.77
CA ILE A 109 5.35 1.14 -17.09
C ILE A 109 6.29 0.44 -18.07
N MET A 110 5.81 0.08 -19.27
CA MET A 110 6.68 -0.54 -20.27
C MET A 110 7.85 0.36 -20.66
N ASP A 111 7.61 1.64 -20.86
CA ASP A 111 8.63 2.62 -21.22
C ASP A 111 9.65 2.80 -20.09
N GLU A 112 9.21 3.06 -18.86
CA GLU A 112 10.10 3.23 -17.70
C GLU A 112 10.90 1.96 -17.41
N VAL A 113 10.27 0.79 -17.54
CA VAL A 113 10.93 -0.51 -17.38
C VAL A 113 11.95 -0.70 -18.49
N MET A 114 11.61 -0.50 -19.77
CA MET A 114 12.56 -0.65 -20.88
C MET A 114 13.73 0.33 -20.76
N THR A 115 13.45 1.59 -20.43
CA THR A 115 14.46 2.62 -20.17
C THR A 115 15.37 2.22 -19.01
N SER A 116 14.83 1.70 -17.91
CA SER A 116 15.61 1.24 -16.76
C SER A 116 16.40 -0.04 -17.04
N LEU A 117 15.91 -0.87 -17.96
CA LEU A 117 16.56 -2.10 -18.39
C LEU A 117 17.59 -1.85 -19.48
N THR A 118 17.61 -0.69 -20.13
CA THR A 118 18.64 -0.32 -21.11
C THR A 118 19.74 0.44 -20.39
N PRO A 119 21.02 0.05 -20.51
CA PRO A 119 22.11 0.80 -19.87
C PRO A 119 22.10 2.27 -20.34
N ALA A 120 22.32 3.17 -19.37
CA ALA A 120 22.13 4.61 -19.49
C ALA A 120 22.63 5.20 -20.81
N GLN A 121 21.72 5.78 -21.59
CA GLN A 121 22.12 6.97 -22.33
C GLN A 121 22.51 8.04 -21.29
N PRO A 122 23.61 8.79 -21.52
CA PRO A 122 23.99 9.88 -20.63
C PRO A 122 22.77 10.79 -20.40
N PRO A 123 22.68 11.43 -19.22
CA PRO A 123 21.55 12.27 -18.89
C PRO A 123 21.35 13.24 -20.06
N VAL A 124 20.21 13.13 -20.74
CA VAL A 124 19.67 14.27 -21.43
C VAL A 124 19.48 15.24 -20.28
N THR A 125 20.42 16.18 -20.14
CA THR A 125 20.20 17.42 -19.43
C THR A 125 18.77 17.79 -19.73
N GLN A 126 17.91 17.71 -18.70
CA GLN A 126 16.73 18.55 -18.68
C GLN A 126 17.26 19.88 -19.18
N GLN A 127 16.76 20.31 -20.34
CA GLN A 127 17.07 21.63 -20.86
C GLN A 127 17.00 22.53 -19.64
N ALA A 128 18.15 23.10 -19.28
CA ALA A 128 18.16 24.26 -18.44
C ALA A 128 17.07 25.12 -19.04
N ALA A 129 15.99 25.35 -18.29
CA ALA A 129 15.13 26.47 -18.58
C ALA A 129 16.11 27.62 -18.90
N PRO A 130 15.96 28.30 -20.05
CA PRO A 130 16.82 29.44 -20.32
C PRO A 130 16.83 30.27 -19.03
N PRO A 131 18.01 30.65 -18.50
CA PRO A 131 18.06 31.47 -17.31
C PRO A 131 17.08 32.63 -17.54
N PRO A 132 16.23 32.97 -16.55
CA PRO A 132 15.36 34.12 -16.69
C PRO A 132 16.22 35.26 -17.22
N GLN A 133 15.88 35.75 -18.40
CA GLN A 133 16.60 36.84 -19.04
C GLN A 133 16.76 37.91 -17.97
N GLN A 134 18.00 38.14 -17.55
CA GLN A 134 18.30 39.32 -16.75
C GLN A 134 17.74 40.49 -17.54
N PRO A 135 16.82 41.28 -16.98
CA PRO A 135 16.39 42.50 -17.66
C PRO A 135 17.66 43.31 -17.91
N THR A 136 17.92 43.58 -19.19
CA THR A 136 19.01 44.43 -19.67
C THR A 136 19.08 45.67 -18.79
N VAL A 137 20.18 45.80 -18.06
CA VAL A 137 20.45 46.96 -17.22
C VAL A 137 20.62 48.15 -18.17
N GLN A 138 19.56 48.94 -18.34
CA GLN A 138 19.71 50.31 -18.83
C GLN A 138 20.53 51.07 -17.80
N PRO A 139 21.44 51.99 -18.19
CA PRO A 139 22.12 52.85 -17.23
C PRO A 139 21.08 53.78 -16.58
N ILE A 140 20.59 53.40 -15.40
CA ILE A 140 19.74 54.25 -14.58
C ILE A 140 20.68 55.21 -13.84
N GLN A 141 20.48 56.50 -14.08
CA GLN A 141 21.14 57.60 -13.38
C GLN A 141 21.05 57.38 -11.85
N PRO A 142 22.07 57.76 -11.06
CA PRO A 142 22.01 57.62 -9.61
C PRO A 142 20.85 58.45 -9.04
N PRO A 143 19.90 57.85 -8.29
CA PRO A 143 18.94 58.61 -7.52
C PRO A 143 19.65 59.31 -6.33
N PRO A 144 19.18 60.49 -5.91
CA PRO A 144 19.70 61.17 -4.73
C PRO A 144 19.49 60.32 -3.46
N ALA A 145 20.42 60.47 -2.51
CA ALA A 145 20.46 59.75 -1.24
C ALA A 145 19.08 59.71 -0.56
N GLN A 146 18.51 58.51 -0.46
CA GLN A 146 17.33 58.26 0.35
C GLN A 146 17.75 58.14 1.81
N GLN A 147 17.03 58.88 2.67
CA GLN A 147 17.20 58.95 4.11
C GLN A 147 17.12 57.55 4.77
N PRO A 148 17.74 57.34 5.95
CA PRO A 148 17.64 56.09 6.67
C PRO A 148 16.16 55.75 6.98
N PRO A 149 15.80 54.46 6.96
CA PRO A 149 14.43 54.04 7.22
C PRO A 149 14.00 54.41 8.65
N PRO A 150 12.71 54.69 8.87
CA PRO A 150 12.17 54.91 10.20
C PRO A 150 12.31 53.62 11.05
N PRO A 151 12.40 53.74 12.38
CA PRO A 151 12.48 52.58 13.27
C PRO A 151 11.23 51.68 13.11
N PRO A 152 11.37 50.37 13.31
CA PRO A 152 10.26 49.44 13.20
C PRO A 152 9.14 49.78 14.20
N PRO A 153 7.86 49.56 13.83
CA PRO A 153 6.74 49.70 14.75
C PRO A 153 6.90 48.78 15.98
N PRO A 154 6.41 49.18 17.17
CA PRO A 154 6.38 48.31 18.34
C PRO A 154 5.61 47.02 18.06
N GLU A 155 6.17 45.89 18.50
CA GLU A 155 5.56 44.56 18.50
C GLU A 155 4.07 44.61 18.88
N ALA A 156 3.23 44.14 17.97
CA ALA A 156 1.83 43.89 18.26
C ALA A 156 1.73 42.82 19.35
N LYS A 157 1.06 43.16 20.44
CA LYS A 157 0.78 42.28 21.57
C LYS A 157 0.18 40.95 21.08
N PRO A 158 0.50 39.81 21.74
CA PRO A 158 -0.12 38.52 21.44
C PRO A 158 -1.65 38.62 21.47
N ALA A 159 -2.31 38.08 20.45
CA ALA A 159 -3.76 37.93 20.45
C ALA A 159 -4.18 37.06 21.65
N PRO A 160 -5.30 37.38 22.33
CA PRO A 160 -5.82 36.53 23.40
C PRO A 160 -6.19 35.14 22.85
N PRO A 161 -6.05 34.08 23.67
CA PRO A 161 -6.40 32.73 23.27
C PRO A 161 -7.91 32.63 22.98
N PRO A 162 -8.33 31.70 22.09
CA PRO A 162 -9.74 31.44 21.83
C PRO A 162 -10.46 30.96 23.11
N PRO A 163 -11.77 31.27 23.25
CA PRO A 163 -12.55 30.80 24.38
C PRO A 163 -12.66 29.26 24.40
N PRO A 164 -12.81 28.65 25.59
CA PRO A 164 -12.95 27.21 25.73
C PRO A 164 -14.24 26.69 25.06
N PRO A 165 -14.25 25.41 24.63
CA PRO A 165 -15.41 24.81 23.99
C PRO A 165 -16.61 24.75 24.96
N PRO A 166 -17.85 24.78 24.44
CA PRO A 166 -19.04 24.57 25.25
C PRO A 166 -19.04 23.18 25.90
N PRO A 167 -19.65 23.03 27.09
CA PRO A 167 -19.71 21.76 27.80
C PRO A 167 -20.45 20.68 26.99
N PRO A 168 -20.09 19.40 27.15
CA PRO A 168 -20.78 18.28 26.51
C PRO A 168 -22.25 18.25 26.94
N MET A 169 -23.16 18.29 25.98
CA MET A 169 -24.56 17.94 26.25
C MET A 169 -24.64 16.46 26.60
N GLU A 170 -25.43 16.21 27.65
CA GLU A 170 -25.65 14.94 28.31
C GLU A 170 -26.23 13.87 27.37
N THR A 171 -25.78 12.65 27.64
CA THR A 171 -26.34 11.36 27.23
C THR A 171 -27.85 11.23 27.47
N PRO A 172 -28.59 10.69 26.49
CA PRO A 172 -29.76 9.88 26.79
C PRO A 172 -29.34 8.42 27.05
N LYS A 173 -29.43 8.05 28.31
CA LYS A 173 -29.45 6.68 28.84
C LYS A 173 -30.75 5.99 28.37
N VAL A 174 -30.65 4.96 27.53
CA VAL A 174 -31.69 3.95 27.33
C VAL A 174 -30.96 2.61 27.17
N GLU A 175 -30.76 1.90 28.28
CA GLU A 175 -31.66 0.90 28.86
C GLU A 175 -31.15 -0.50 28.49
N THR A 176 -30.48 -1.07 29.48
CA THR A 176 -30.08 -2.46 29.56
C THR A 176 -31.32 -3.32 29.69
N GLN A 177 -31.45 -4.39 28.90
CA GLN A 177 -32.15 -5.63 29.29
C GLN A 177 -31.66 -6.83 28.43
N PRO A 178 -31.81 -8.08 28.91
CA PRO A 178 -30.70 -9.04 29.09
C PRO A 178 -30.74 -10.25 28.13
N PRO A 179 -29.77 -11.19 28.22
CA PRO A 179 -29.51 -12.21 27.21
C PRO A 179 -30.47 -13.41 27.26
N GLN A 180 -30.85 -13.91 26.08
CA GLN A 180 -31.62 -15.14 25.86
C GLN A 180 -31.46 -15.47 24.35
N GLN A 181 -31.17 -16.67 23.82
CA GLN A 181 -31.05 -18.03 24.32
C GLN A 181 -30.32 -18.82 23.21
N LYS A 182 -29.49 -19.80 23.57
CA LYS A 182 -29.13 -20.96 22.74
C LYS A 182 -30.16 -22.05 23.05
N PRO A 183 -30.70 -22.79 22.06
CA PRO A 183 -30.42 -24.23 21.91
C PRO A 183 -30.26 -24.65 20.42
N GLU A 184 -29.30 -25.53 20.08
CA GLU A 184 -29.52 -26.95 19.73
C GLU A 184 -30.42 -27.19 18.50
N PHE A 185 -29.84 -27.52 17.34
CA PHE A 185 -29.62 -28.89 16.83
C PHE A 185 -30.88 -29.50 16.19
N VAL A 186 -30.98 -29.52 14.85
CA VAL A 186 -31.65 -30.61 14.09
C VAL A 186 -30.99 -30.74 12.70
N GLU A 187 -30.91 -32.01 12.32
CA GLU A 187 -30.14 -32.71 11.31
C GLU A 187 -30.87 -32.79 9.93
N LYS A 188 -30.08 -32.95 8.84
CA LYS A 188 -30.37 -33.69 7.57
C LYS A 188 -31.32 -33.07 6.49
N PRO A 189 -31.31 -33.57 5.23
CA PRO A 189 -30.19 -33.73 4.28
C PRO A 189 -30.49 -33.20 2.84
N THR A 190 -29.46 -33.29 1.97
CA THR A 190 -29.48 -33.32 0.47
C THR A 190 -29.69 -32.01 -0.33
N PRO A 191 -29.26 -31.91 -1.61
CA PRO A 191 -28.48 -32.84 -2.44
C PRO A 191 -27.23 -32.23 -3.12
N ALA A 192 -26.47 -33.12 -3.77
CA ALA A 192 -25.26 -32.89 -4.53
C ALA A 192 -25.34 -31.75 -5.56
N VAL A 193 -24.34 -30.87 -5.56
CA VAL A 193 -23.99 -30.04 -6.73
C VAL A 193 -22.47 -30.10 -6.94
N ILE A 194 -22.10 -31.01 -7.83
CA ILE A 194 -21.19 -30.83 -8.97
C ILE A 194 -19.87 -30.08 -8.69
N ALA A 195 -18.80 -30.86 -8.90
CA ALA A 195 -17.41 -30.46 -9.03
C ALA A 195 -17.20 -29.10 -9.72
N GLN A 196 -16.33 -28.28 -9.13
CA GLN A 196 -15.59 -27.27 -9.87
C GLN A 196 -14.09 -27.46 -9.63
N PRO A 197 -13.26 -27.36 -10.68
CA PRO A 197 -11.85 -27.70 -10.63
C PRO A 197 -11.10 -26.69 -9.78
N VAL A 198 -10.45 -27.18 -8.73
CA VAL A 198 -9.53 -26.38 -7.92
C VAL A 198 -8.35 -26.01 -8.81
N THR A 199 -8.21 -24.71 -9.04
CA THR A 199 -7.10 -24.10 -9.77
C THR A 199 -5.79 -24.53 -9.15
N VAL A 200 -5.01 -25.30 -9.91
CA VAL A 200 -3.69 -25.80 -9.53
C VAL A 200 -2.71 -24.63 -9.54
N LEU A 201 -2.55 -23.98 -8.40
CA LEU A 201 -1.39 -23.15 -8.08
C LEU A 201 -0.48 -24.00 -7.18
N SER A 202 0.53 -24.60 -7.80
CA SER A 202 1.70 -25.18 -7.12
C SER A 202 1.41 -26.19 -6.01
N GLY A 203 1.05 -27.41 -6.40
CA GLY A 203 1.46 -28.64 -5.70
C GLY A 203 1.01 -28.91 -4.26
N VAL A 204 0.27 -28.01 -3.60
CA VAL A 204 -0.19 -28.22 -2.22
C VAL A 204 -1.72 -28.33 -2.20
N LYS A 205 -2.22 -29.56 -2.15
CA LYS A 205 -3.64 -29.83 -1.90
C LYS A 205 -3.93 -29.51 -0.44
N ILE A 206 -4.47 -28.33 -0.19
CA ILE A 206 -4.93 -27.96 1.15
C ILE A 206 -6.32 -28.57 1.32
N VAL A 207 -6.38 -29.71 2.00
CA VAL A 207 -7.65 -30.40 2.29
C VAL A 207 -8.24 -29.82 3.58
N MET A 208 -9.41 -29.20 3.47
CA MET A 208 -10.23 -28.82 4.62
C MET A 208 -10.87 -30.09 5.20
N GLY A 209 -10.28 -30.67 6.26
CA GLY A 209 -10.79 -31.90 6.88
C GLY A 209 -9.81 -32.56 7.86
N ARG A 210 -10.01 -33.86 8.14
CA ARG A 210 -9.02 -34.75 8.77
C ARG A 210 -8.14 -35.36 7.66
N PRO A 211 -6.98 -34.78 7.33
CA PRO A 211 -6.14 -35.30 6.25
C PRO A 211 -5.54 -36.66 6.62
N ASP A 212 -5.16 -37.44 5.61
CA ASP A 212 -4.44 -38.70 5.75
C ASP A 212 -2.97 -38.49 6.10
N ASP A 213 -2.41 -37.32 5.75
CA ASP A 213 -1.05 -36.93 6.08
C ASP A 213 -1.05 -35.53 6.73
N CYS A 214 -0.28 -35.34 7.79
CA CYS A 214 -0.14 -34.05 8.46
C CYS A 214 0.38 -32.98 7.50
N ARG A 215 1.17 -33.34 6.49
CA ARG A 215 1.74 -32.39 5.51
C ARG A 215 0.67 -31.71 4.65
N GLU A 216 -0.49 -32.33 4.52
CA GLU A 216 -1.64 -31.78 3.79
C GLU A 216 -2.58 -30.98 4.72
N CYS A 217 -2.28 -30.94 6.02
CA CYS A 217 -3.03 -30.20 7.03
C CYS A 217 -2.58 -28.73 7.09
N VAL A 218 -3.54 -27.82 7.04
CA VAL A 218 -3.29 -26.37 7.23
C VAL A 218 -2.69 -26.05 8.61
N TYR A 219 -2.91 -26.91 9.60
CA TYR A 219 -2.42 -26.74 10.96
C TYR A 219 -1.06 -27.41 11.21
N TYR A 220 -0.39 -27.96 10.20
CA TYR A 220 0.91 -28.59 10.38
C TYR A 220 2.05 -27.60 10.09
N GLY A 221 2.87 -27.33 11.10
CA GLY A 221 4.09 -26.57 10.93
C GLY A 221 5.19 -27.44 10.32
N ALA A 222 5.35 -27.40 8.99
CA ALA A 222 6.36 -28.19 8.28
C ALA A 222 7.80 -27.95 8.78
N ASN A 223 8.10 -26.74 9.27
CA ASN A 223 9.42 -26.39 9.80
C ASN A 223 9.64 -26.83 11.26
N THR A 224 8.57 -26.98 12.04
CA THR A 224 8.62 -27.27 13.47
C THR A 224 8.14 -28.68 13.82
N SER A 225 7.67 -29.43 12.82
CA SER A 225 6.99 -30.72 12.98
C SER A 225 5.95 -30.68 14.08
N THR A 226 5.23 -29.57 14.21
CA THR A 226 4.30 -29.33 15.33
C THR A 226 2.89 -29.12 14.79
N CYS A 227 1.90 -29.72 15.46
CA CYS A 227 0.50 -29.42 15.20
C CYS A 227 0.16 -28.07 15.84
N LEU A 228 -0.10 -27.04 15.03
CA LEU A 228 -0.46 -25.70 15.50
C LEU A 228 -1.85 -25.66 16.15
N LEU A 229 -2.71 -26.63 15.83
CA LEU A 229 -4.04 -26.73 16.43
C LEU A 229 -4.00 -27.26 17.87
N PHE A 230 -3.14 -28.25 18.14
CA PHE A 230 -3.09 -28.94 19.43
C PHE A 230 -1.80 -28.69 20.23
N GLY A 231 -0.82 -27.99 19.65
CA GLY A 231 0.42 -27.58 20.31
C GLY A 231 1.43 -28.67 20.59
N TYR A 232 1.23 -29.91 20.13
CA TYR A 232 2.19 -31.01 20.31
C TYR A 232 3.02 -31.30 19.06
N LYS A 233 4.21 -31.86 19.27
CA LYS A 233 5.11 -32.30 18.21
C LYS A 233 4.61 -33.59 17.58
N ILE A 234 4.57 -33.63 16.25
CA ILE A 234 4.21 -34.80 15.46
C ILE A 234 5.48 -35.57 15.13
N THR A 235 5.59 -36.79 15.65
CA THR A 235 6.75 -37.68 15.41
C THR A 235 6.70 -38.29 14.02
N ASP A 236 5.50 -38.69 13.56
CA ASP A 236 5.29 -39.26 12.24
C ASP A 236 4.19 -38.49 11.48
N PRO A 237 4.54 -37.70 10.45
CA PRO A 237 3.56 -36.91 9.72
C PRO A 237 2.62 -37.76 8.87
N SER A 238 3.01 -38.97 8.48
CA SER A 238 2.19 -39.88 7.67
C SER A 238 1.19 -40.69 8.49
N ARG A 239 1.19 -40.53 9.82
CA ARG A 239 0.16 -41.06 10.73
C ARG A 239 -0.36 -39.94 11.64
N PRO A 240 -1.32 -39.13 11.16
CA PRO A 240 -1.86 -38.03 11.94
C PRO A 240 -2.53 -38.52 13.23
N PRO A 241 -2.09 -38.06 14.41
CA PRO A 241 -2.69 -38.44 15.70
C PRO A 241 -4.14 -37.97 15.87
N CYS A 242 -4.59 -37.00 15.08
CA CYS A 242 -5.98 -36.55 15.04
C CYS A 242 -6.94 -37.50 14.28
N LYS A 243 -6.45 -38.60 13.70
CA LYS A 243 -7.23 -39.60 12.96
C LYS A 243 -7.47 -40.91 13.73
N SER A 244 -6.79 -41.11 14.87
CA SER A 244 -7.08 -42.22 15.80
C SER A 244 -8.35 -41.99 16.61
#